data_AF-A0A969FLT5-F1
#
_entry.id   AF-A0A969FLT5-F1
#
_cell.length_a   1.000
_cell.length_b   1.000
_cell.length_c   1.000
_cell.angle_alpha   90.00
_cell.angle_beta   90.00
_cell.angle_gamma   90.00
#
_symmetry.space_group_name_H-M   'P 1'
#
loop_
_entity.id
_entity.type
_entity.pdbx_description
1 polymer ?
#
loop_
_entity_poly.entity_id
_entity_poly.type
_entity_poly.pdbx_seq_one_letter_code
_entity_poly.pdbx_strand_id
1 'polypeptide(L)'
;MRRANELRQELAAARVNYTEQHPRVQQLIRELAQVEQRLKSLEAHSSDPGEQASSETISPIDLEIRQQKLILQRLKEQSVTIRADIAEFQRRIDATPRVSQELAELSKGLDVLRDRYRSYQSDFEEARGSLRIEEERKGSQFEIVERASIPTVPVSPKPLQLLVLGIAGGPMALIGPLVAFLVLRQRVHSAAGIALLTDVPVLAVVPELPTRRRAIRTTIRHVVNAALTSAGGVTLAMAVSRFGVEGLLP
;
A
#
# COMPACT_ATOMS: atom_id res chain seq x y z
N MET A 1 -48.42 -24.74 -73.98
CA MET A 1 -48.42 -23.57 -74.89
C MET A 1 -48.15 -22.23 -74.21
N ARG A 2 -48.94 -21.75 -73.22
CA ARG A 2 -48.72 -20.42 -72.57
C ARG A 2 -47.33 -20.23 -71.97
N ARG A 3 -46.85 -21.19 -71.18
CA ARG A 3 -45.54 -21.16 -70.50
C ARG A 3 -44.34 -21.04 -71.47
N ALA A 4 -44.42 -21.67 -72.64
CA ALA A 4 -43.36 -21.59 -73.65
C ALA A 4 -43.29 -20.20 -74.31
N ASN A 5 -44.44 -19.54 -74.48
CA ASN A 5 -44.48 -18.18 -75.01
C ASN A 5 -44.00 -17.13 -74.00
N GLU A 6 -44.30 -17.31 -72.71
CA GLU A 6 -43.75 -16.48 -71.63
C GLU A 6 -42.21 -16.55 -71.60
N LEU A 7 -41.64 -17.75 -71.62
CA LEU A 7 -40.18 -17.96 -71.64
C LEU A 7 -39.51 -17.37 -72.90
N ARG A 8 -40.17 -17.40 -74.06
CA ARG A 8 -39.69 -16.75 -75.30
C ARG A 8 -39.66 -15.23 -75.18
N GLN A 9 -40.68 -14.64 -74.55
CA GLN A 9 -40.74 -13.19 -74.31
C GLN A 9 -39.68 -12.74 -73.30
N GLU A 10 -39.48 -13.49 -72.21
CA GLU A 10 -38.44 -13.21 -71.22
C GLU A 10 -37.03 -13.32 -71.82
N LEU A 11 -36.80 -14.31 -72.68
CA LEU A 11 -35.54 -14.47 -73.40
C LEU A 11 -35.29 -13.31 -74.38
N ALA A 12 -36.33 -12.89 -75.13
CA ALA A 12 -36.24 -11.74 -76.03
C ALA A 12 -35.91 -10.45 -75.27
N ALA A 13 -36.53 -10.22 -74.11
CA ALA A 13 -36.23 -9.08 -73.24
C ALA A 13 -34.81 -9.15 -72.63
N ALA A 14 -34.35 -10.36 -72.27
CA ALA A 14 -33.01 -10.57 -71.74
C ALA A 14 -31.91 -10.33 -72.80
N ARG A 15 -32.16 -10.68 -74.07
CA ARG A 15 -31.21 -10.45 -75.18
C ARG A 15 -30.99 -8.98 -75.54
N VAL A 16 -31.92 -8.10 -75.20
CA VAL A 16 -31.77 -6.65 -75.40
C VAL A 16 -30.73 -6.07 -74.44
N ASN A 17 -30.62 -6.63 -73.23
CA ASN A 17 -29.79 -6.09 -72.15
C ASN A 17 -28.54 -6.92 -71.84
N TYR A 18 -28.49 -8.19 -72.24
CA TYR A 18 -27.42 -9.12 -71.89
C TYR A 18 -26.86 -9.84 -73.13
N THR A 19 -25.55 -10.02 -73.16
CA THR A 19 -24.83 -10.82 -74.18
C THR A 19 -25.21 -12.30 -74.09
N GLU A 20 -25.16 -13.04 -75.21
CA GLU A 20 -25.49 -14.48 -75.30
C GLU A 20 -24.71 -15.39 -74.31
N GLN A 21 -23.57 -14.92 -73.80
CA GLN A 21 -22.75 -15.66 -72.81
C GLN A 21 -23.17 -15.44 -71.35
N HIS A 22 -24.16 -14.57 -71.08
CA HIS A 22 -24.57 -14.26 -69.73
C HIS A 22 -25.30 -15.46 -69.08
N PRO A 23 -24.99 -15.83 -67.82
CA PRO A 23 -25.53 -17.03 -67.16
C PRO A 23 -27.07 -17.06 -67.12
N ARG A 24 -27.71 -15.88 -67.03
CA ARG A 24 -29.18 -15.74 -67.08
C ARG A 24 -29.77 -16.18 -68.43
N VAL A 25 -29.13 -15.82 -69.54
CA VAL A 25 -29.60 -16.16 -70.89
C VAL A 25 -29.44 -17.66 -71.13
N GLN A 26 -28.33 -18.25 -70.69
CA GLN A 26 -28.12 -19.71 -70.78
C GLN A 26 -29.10 -20.52 -69.91
N GLN A 27 -29.49 -20.01 -68.74
CA GLN A 27 -30.53 -20.62 -67.92
C GLN A 27 -31.87 -20.63 -68.65
N LEU A 28 -32.30 -19.49 -69.20
CA LEU A 28 -33.54 -19.36 -69.96
C LEU A 28 -33.57 -20.24 -71.21
N ILE A 29 -32.46 -20.35 -71.95
CA ILE A 29 -32.34 -21.24 -73.11
C ILE A 29 -32.53 -22.71 -72.70
N ARG A 30 -31.90 -23.14 -71.60
CA ARG A 30 -32.05 -24.51 -71.09
C ARG A 30 -33.48 -24.82 -70.66
N GLU A 31 -34.12 -23.89 -69.95
CA GLU A 31 -35.51 -24.04 -69.51
C GLU A 31 -36.48 -24.12 -70.71
N LEU A 32 -36.27 -23.28 -71.72
CA LEU A 32 -37.06 -23.31 -72.95
C LEU A 32 -36.89 -24.62 -73.72
N ALA A 33 -35.65 -25.13 -73.85
CA ALA A 33 -35.39 -26.42 -74.49
C ALA A 33 -36.07 -27.59 -73.75
N GLN A 34 -36.07 -27.58 -72.42
CA GLN A 34 -36.77 -28.60 -71.63
C GLN A 34 -38.28 -28.55 -71.82
N VAL A 35 -38.88 -27.35 -71.87
CA VAL A 35 -40.32 -27.19 -72.08
C VAL A 35 -40.71 -27.58 -73.50
N GLU A 36 -39.93 -27.20 -74.51
CA GLU A 36 -40.17 -27.61 -75.90
C GLU A 36 -40.02 -29.11 -76.09
N GLN A 37 -39.05 -29.75 -75.43
CA GLN A 37 -38.88 -31.21 -75.47
C GLN A 37 -40.08 -31.93 -74.84
N ARG A 38 -40.61 -31.41 -73.72
CA ARG A 38 -41.85 -31.94 -73.11
C ARG A 38 -43.07 -31.76 -74.00
N LEU A 39 -43.18 -30.62 -74.69
CA LEU A 39 -44.28 -30.39 -75.63
C LEU A 39 -44.17 -31.32 -76.85
N LYS A 40 -42.97 -31.48 -77.41
CA LYS A 40 -42.71 -32.44 -78.50
C LYS A 40 -42.97 -33.88 -78.08
N SER A 41 -42.61 -34.28 -76.85
CA SER A 41 -42.93 -35.63 -76.36
C SER A 41 -44.44 -35.81 -76.18
N LEU A 42 -45.15 -34.78 -75.71
CA LEU A 42 -46.62 -34.82 -75.62
C LEU A 42 -47.29 -34.87 -77.00
N GLU A 43 -46.77 -34.15 -77.99
CA GLU A 43 -47.26 -34.18 -79.38
C GLU A 43 -46.95 -35.54 -80.05
N ALA A 44 -45.78 -36.13 -79.81
CA ALA A 44 -45.42 -37.47 -80.29
C ALA A 44 -46.29 -38.58 -79.67
N HIS A 45 -46.69 -38.44 -78.40
CA HIS A 45 -47.63 -39.35 -77.73
C HIS A 45 -49.10 -39.07 -78.08
N SER A 46 -49.41 -38.03 -78.86
CA SER A 46 -50.78 -37.73 -79.33
C SER A 46 -51.06 -38.28 -80.73
N SER A 47 -50.08 -38.90 -81.39
CA SER A 47 -50.20 -39.49 -82.73
C SER A 47 -50.31 -41.03 -82.72
N ASP A 48 -50.48 -41.65 -81.55
CA ASP A 48 -50.63 -43.10 -81.41
C ASP A 48 -52.05 -43.44 -80.89
N PRO A 49 -52.94 -44.04 -81.70
CA PRO A 49 -54.27 -44.44 -81.26
C PRO A 49 -54.19 -45.78 -80.53
N GLY A 50 -53.76 -45.75 -79.26
CA GLY A 50 -53.62 -47.02 -78.54
C GLY A 50 -53.11 -46.96 -77.12
N GLU A 51 -53.72 -46.18 -76.22
CA GLU A 51 -53.77 -46.61 -74.81
C GLU A 51 -54.86 -45.87 -74.02
N GLN A 52 -55.98 -46.56 -73.86
CA GLN A 52 -56.99 -46.25 -72.86
C GLN A 52 -56.40 -46.52 -71.46
N ALA A 53 -55.78 -45.50 -70.87
CA ALA A 53 -55.58 -45.46 -69.42
C ALA A 53 -56.88 -44.96 -68.78
N SER A 54 -57.72 -45.94 -68.38
CA SER A 54 -58.80 -45.86 -67.38
C SER A 54 -59.14 -44.45 -66.85
N SER A 55 -60.16 -43.84 -67.42
CA SER A 55 -61.02 -42.92 -66.68
C SER A 55 -61.77 -43.74 -65.61
N GLU A 56 -61.09 -44.00 -64.49
CA GLU A 56 -61.77 -44.39 -63.26
C GLU A 56 -62.85 -43.33 -63.03
N THR A 57 -64.11 -43.76 -63.04
CA THR A 57 -65.21 -42.92 -62.57
C THR A 57 -64.98 -42.72 -61.08
N ILE A 58 -64.25 -41.66 -60.72
CA ILE A 58 -63.98 -41.31 -59.33
C ILE A 58 -65.35 -41.09 -58.68
N SER A 59 -65.75 -42.01 -57.81
CA SER A 59 -66.97 -41.86 -57.02
C SER A 59 -66.83 -40.58 -56.18
N PRO A 60 -67.89 -39.76 -56.02
CA PRO A 60 -67.84 -38.53 -55.22
C PRO A 60 -67.32 -38.77 -53.80
N ILE A 61 -67.53 -39.98 -53.27
CA ILE A 61 -67.04 -40.44 -51.96
C ILE A 61 -65.51 -40.55 -51.92
N ASP A 62 -64.86 -41.06 -52.98
CA ASP A 62 -63.40 -41.18 -53.04
C ASP A 62 -62.72 -39.81 -53.10
N LEU A 63 -63.39 -38.84 -53.72
CA LEU A 63 -62.92 -37.46 -53.77
C LEU A 63 -62.99 -36.80 -52.38
N GLU A 64 -64.05 -37.06 -51.62
CA GLU A 64 -64.20 -36.60 -50.24
C GLU A 64 -63.16 -37.22 -49.30
N ILE A 65 -62.90 -38.53 -49.42
CA ILE A 65 -61.86 -39.23 -48.65
C ILE A 65 -60.47 -38.65 -48.94
N ARG A 66 -60.16 -38.33 -50.21
CA ARG A 66 -58.89 -37.68 -50.57
C ARG A 66 -58.78 -36.28 -49.97
N GLN A 67 -59.86 -35.49 -49.98
CA GLN A 67 -59.88 -34.18 -49.35
C GLN A 67 -59.65 -34.26 -47.84
N GLN A 68 -60.34 -35.17 -47.13
CA GLN A 68 -60.15 -35.37 -45.70
C GLN A 68 -58.73 -35.86 -45.37
N LYS A 69 -58.14 -36.74 -46.18
CA LYS A 69 -56.73 -37.16 -46.02
C LYS A 69 -55.77 -35.98 -46.14
N LEU A 70 -55.97 -35.09 -47.11
CA LEU A 70 -55.15 -33.88 -47.27
C LEU A 70 -55.30 -32.94 -46.06
N ILE A 71 -56.52 -32.78 -45.55
CA ILE A 71 -56.77 -31.98 -44.34
C ILE A 71 -56.05 -32.60 -43.13
N LEU A 72 -56.18 -33.91 -42.92
CA LEU A 72 -55.49 -34.62 -41.83
C LEU A 72 -53.97 -34.50 -41.94
N GLN A 73 -53.43 -34.57 -43.15
CA GLN A 73 -52.00 -34.40 -43.38
C GLN A 73 -51.54 -32.98 -43.04
N ARG A 74 -52.27 -31.95 -43.49
CA ARG A 74 -52.00 -30.55 -43.10
C ARG A 74 -52.11 -30.33 -41.60
N LEU A 75 -53.12 -30.91 -40.94
CA LEU A 75 -53.30 -30.79 -39.50
C LEU A 75 -52.16 -31.47 -38.73
N LYS A 76 -51.68 -32.62 -39.22
CA LYS A 76 -50.50 -33.30 -38.65
C LYS A 76 -49.25 -32.44 -38.80
N GLU A 77 -49.00 -31.91 -39.99
CA GLU A 77 -47.88 -30.99 -40.26
C GLU A 77 -47.95 -29.77 -39.33
N GLN A 78 -49.12 -29.12 -39.22
CA GLN A 78 -49.34 -28.02 -38.28
C GLN A 78 -49.07 -28.43 -36.83
N SER A 79 -49.50 -29.62 -36.40
CA SER A 79 -49.26 -30.09 -35.04
C SER A 79 -47.76 -30.29 -34.76
N VAL A 80 -47.00 -30.74 -35.75
CA VAL A 80 -45.56 -30.94 -35.64
C VAL A 80 -44.86 -29.58 -35.55
N THR A 81 -45.24 -28.63 -36.41
CA THR A 81 -44.72 -27.26 -36.35
C THR A 81 -45.01 -26.59 -35.02
N ILE A 82 -46.26 -26.63 -34.55
CA ILE A 82 -46.65 -26.04 -33.26
C ILE A 82 -45.87 -26.69 -32.09
N ARG A 83 -45.66 -28.01 -32.12
CA ARG A 83 -44.84 -28.69 -31.11
C ARG A 83 -43.37 -28.27 -31.17
N ALA A 84 -42.82 -28.05 -32.37
CA ALA A 84 -41.47 -27.53 -32.54
C ALA A 84 -41.36 -26.09 -31.99
N ASP A 85 -42.33 -25.24 -32.30
CA ASP A 85 -42.39 -23.86 -31.80
C ASP A 85 -42.49 -23.84 -30.26
N ILE A 86 -43.35 -24.67 -29.68
CA ILE A 86 -43.47 -24.80 -28.21
C ILE A 86 -42.13 -25.21 -27.59
N ALA A 87 -41.44 -26.19 -28.18
CA ALA A 87 -40.14 -26.63 -27.70
C ALA A 87 -39.06 -25.53 -27.81
N GLU A 88 -39.11 -24.71 -28.86
CA GLU A 88 -38.24 -23.54 -29.00
C GLU A 88 -38.53 -22.50 -27.91
N PHE A 89 -39.81 -22.15 -27.71
CA PHE A 89 -40.20 -21.20 -26.67
C PHE A 89 -39.85 -21.69 -25.27
N GLN A 90 -40.01 -22.97 -24.97
CA GLN A 90 -39.58 -23.54 -23.70
C GLN A 90 -38.07 -23.42 -23.50
N ARG A 91 -37.25 -23.74 -24.50
CA ARG A 91 -35.80 -23.52 -24.42
C ARG A 91 -35.44 -22.05 -24.17
N ARG A 92 -36.16 -21.11 -24.81
CA ARG A 92 -35.95 -19.67 -24.61
C ARG A 92 -36.35 -19.23 -23.20
N ILE A 93 -37.46 -19.75 -22.68
CA ILE A 93 -37.91 -19.50 -21.30
C ILE A 93 -36.87 -20.05 -20.32
N ASP A 94 -36.39 -21.27 -20.52
CA ASP A 94 -35.38 -21.90 -19.65
C ASP A 94 -34.04 -21.15 -19.68
N ALA A 95 -33.69 -20.53 -20.80
CA ALA A 95 -32.49 -19.68 -20.93
C ALA A 95 -32.66 -18.28 -20.32
N THR A 96 -33.90 -17.80 -20.13
CA THR A 96 -34.19 -16.44 -19.64
C THR A 96 -33.68 -16.18 -18.21
N PRO A 97 -33.84 -17.08 -17.23
CA PRO A 97 -33.32 -16.91 -15.88
C PRO A 97 -31.82 -16.61 -15.84
N ARG A 98 -31.02 -17.29 -16.66
CA ARG A 98 -29.57 -17.09 -16.70
C ARG A 98 -29.19 -15.69 -17.17
N VAL A 99 -29.79 -15.23 -18.26
CA VAL A 99 -29.57 -13.86 -18.76
C VAL A 99 -30.03 -12.82 -17.73
N SER A 100 -31.17 -13.07 -17.07
CA SER A 100 -31.66 -12.16 -16.01
C SER A 100 -30.74 -12.09 -14.80
N GLN A 101 -30.10 -13.20 -14.43
CA GLN A 101 -29.10 -13.26 -13.35
C GLN A 101 -27.84 -12.50 -13.72
N GLU A 102 -27.31 -12.72 -14.93
CA GLU A 102 -26.11 -12.01 -15.42
C GLU A 102 -26.36 -10.49 -15.48
N LEU A 103 -27.53 -10.05 -15.94
CA LEU A 103 -27.91 -8.63 -15.92
C LEU A 103 -28.06 -8.08 -14.50
N ALA A 104 -28.66 -8.85 -13.59
CA ALA A 104 -28.80 -8.45 -12.19
C ALA A 104 -27.43 -8.30 -11.50
N GLU A 105 -26.51 -9.23 -11.73
CA GLU A 105 -25.13 -9.14 -11.23
C GLU A 105 -24.39 -7.93 -11.80
N LEU A 106 -24.52 -7.68 -13.11
CA LEU A 106 -23.90 -6.52 -13.75
C LEU A 106 -24.46 -5.20 -13.19
N SER A 107 -25.79 -5.13 -12.96
CA SER A 107 -26.42 -3.95 -12.37
C SER A 107 -25.91 -3.67 -10.95
N LYS A 108 -25.83 -4.70 -10.10
CA LYS A 108 -25.26 -4.58 -8.75
C LYS A 108 -23.79 -4.16 -8.79
N GLY A 109 -23.01 -4.73 -9.72
CA GLY A 109 -21.61 -4.35 -9.91
C GLY A 109 -21.45 -2.88 -10.29
N LEU A 110 -22.33 -2.39 -11.18
CA LEU A 110 -22.34 -0.99 -11.61
C LEU A 110 -22.75 -0.04 -10.48
N ASP A 111 -23.73 -0.42 -9.66
CA ASP A 111 -24.15 0.37 -8.49
C ASP A 111 -23.03 0.48 -7.45
N VAL A 112 -22.38 -0.65 -7.11
CA VAL A 112 -21.23 -0.67 -6.19
C VAL A 112 -20.07 0.19 -6.73
N LEU A 113 -19.78 0.09 -8.03
CA LEU A 113 -18.72 0.88 -8.64
C LEU A 113 -19.04 2.38 -8.62
N ARG A 114 -20.30 2.75 -8.86
CA ARG A 114 -20.78 4.13 -8.80
C ARG A 114 -20.69 4.70 -7.40
N ASP A 115 -21.03 3.93 -6.37
CA ASP A 115 -20.94 4.37 -4.99
C ASP A 115 -19.50 4.50 -4.51
N ARG A 116 -18.61 3.58 -4.91
CA ARG A 116 -17.16 3.73 -4.67
C ARG A 116 -16.59 4.97 -5.34
N TYR A 117 -16.98 5.23 -6.59
CA TYR A 117 -16.57 6.43 -7.31
C TYR A 117 -17.00 7.71 -6.59
N ARG A 118 -18.26 7.76 -6.11
CA ARG A 118 -18.77 8.88 -5.31
C ARG A 118 -17.99 9.06 -4.01
N SER A 119 -17.67 7.97 -3.30
CA SER A 119 -16.86 8.01 -2.09
C SER A 119 -15.48 8.61 -2.39
N TYR A 120 -14.77 8.09 -3.40
CA TYR A 120 -13.45 8.62 -3.76
C TYR A 120 -13.48 10.07 -4.20
N GLN A 121 -14.55 10.49 -4.89
CA GLN A 121 -14.71 11.88 -5.25
C GLN A 121 -14.94 12.77 -4.02
N SER A 122 -15.77 12.33 -3.08
CA SER A 122 -15.98 13.03 -1.80
C SER A 122 -14.68 13.12 -1.00
N ASP A 123 -13.95 12.01 -0.86
CA ASP A 123 -12.67 11.96 -0.14
C ASP A 123 -11.62 12.87 -0.80
N PHE A 124 -11.61 12.94 -2.14
CA PHE A 124 -10.75 13.84 -2.89
C PHE A 124 -11.10 15.31 -2.67
N GLU A 125 -12.39 15.65 -2.68
CA GLU A 125 -12.86 17.01 -2.41
C GLU A 125 -12.57 17.42 -0.96
N GLU A 126 -12.73 16.51 0.01
CA GLU A 126 -12.39 16.71 1.41
C GLU A 126 -10.88 16.90 1.61
N ALA A 127 -10.05 16.03 1.02
CA ALA A 127 -8.59 16.15 1.08
C ALA A 127 -8.10 17.45 0.42
N ARG A 128 -8.73 17.87 -0.68
CA ARG A 128 -8.42 19.16 -1.31
C ARG A 128 -8.85 20.34 -0.43
N GLY A 129 -9.99 20.24 0.23
CA GLY A 129 -10.48 21.22 1.18
C GLY A 129 -9.57 21.34 2.40
N SER A 130 -9.14 20.23 2.98
CA SER A 130 -8.22 20.20 4.12
C SER A 130 -6.83 20.71 3.74
N LEU A 131 -6.33 20.39 2.55
CA LEU A 131 -5.07 20.95 2.05
C LEU A 131 -5.17 22.47 1.89
N ARG A 132 -6.28 22.98 1.35
CA ARG A 132 -6.49 24.44 1.24
C ARG A 132 -6.58 25.10 2.61
N ILE A 133 -7.28 24.48 3.57
CA ILE A 133 -7.34 24.96 4.95
C ILE A 133 -5.93 24.95 5.56
N GLU A 134 -5.13 23.92 5.34
CA GLU A 134 -3.75 23.84 5.85
C GLU A 134 -2.86 24.92 5.20
N GLU A 135 -3.00 25.15 3.89
CA GLU A 135 -2.29 26.21 3.17
C GLU A 135 -2.69 27.62 3.65
N GLU A 136 -3.99 27.87 3.85
CA GLU A 136 -4.52 29.11 4.42
C GLU A 136 -4.18 29.24 5.92
N ARG A 137 -4.07 28.12 6.65
CA ARG A 137 -3.65 28.02 8.05
C ARG A 137 -2.16 27.73 8.21
N LYS A 138 -1.30 28.03 7.22
CA LYS A 138 0.18 28.17 7.36
C LYS A 138 0.54 29.35 8.29
N GLY A 139 0.05 29.25 9.50
CA GLY A 139 -0.33 30.32 10.39
C GLY A 139 -1.28 29.75 11.41
N SER A 140 -0.98 28.54 11.93
CA SER A 140 -1.48 28.13 13.22
C SER A 140 -1.18 29.29 14.16
N GLN A 141 -2.22 30.00 14.58
CA GLN A 141 -2.15 30.82 15.77
C GLN A 141 -1.86 29.82 16.89
N PHE A 142 -0.57 29.59 17.14
CA PHE A 142 -0.15 28.85 18.31
C PHE A 142 -0.61 29.68 19.51
N GLU A 143 -1.76 29.32 20.05
CA GLU A 143 -2.21 29.86 21.32
C GLU A 143 -1.35 29.21 22.39
N ILE A 144 -0.55 30.03 23.07
CA ILE A 144 0.34 29.58 24.13
C ILE A 144 -0.55 29.25 25.33
N VAL A 145 -1.00 27.99 25.43
CA VAL A 145 -1.81 27.50 26.57
C VAL A 145 -0.99 27.52 27.86
N GLU A 146 0.29 27.15 27.76
CA GLU A 146 1.22 27.17 28.89
C GLU A 146 2.63 27.55 28.41
N ARG A 147 3.19 28.59 29.02
CA ARG A 147 4.53 29.10 28.68
C ARG A 147 5.58 28.17 29.29
N ALA A 148 6.65 27.88 28.53
CA ALA A 148 7.74 27.05 29.01
C ALA A 148 8.29 27.57 30.35
N SER A 149 8.20 26.77 31.41
CA SER A 149 8.80 27.08 32.71
C SER A 149 10.30 26.82 32.65
N ILE A 150 11.09 27.84 32.91
CA ILE A 150 12.54 27.71 33.07
C ILE A 150 12.79 26.91 34.35
N PRO A 151 13.68 25.90 34.34
CA PRO A 151 13.98 25.13 35.55
C PRO A 151 14.57 26.05 36.62
N THR A 152 13.92 26.12 37.78
CA THR A 152 14.35 26.90 38.95
C THR A 152 15.50 26.27 39.70
N VAL A 153 15.82 25.01 39.40
CA VAL A 153 16.92 24.26 40.04
C VAL A 153 17.90 23.74 38.98
N PRO A 154 19.21 23.83 39.23
CA PRO A 154 20.21 23.30 38.32
C PRO A 154 20.08 21.77 38.23
N VAL A 155 19.98 21.25 37.01
CA VAL A 155 19.85 19.81 36.75
C VAL A 155 21.16 19.07 37.10
N SER A 156 22.30 19.73 36.94
CA SER A 156 23.62 19.22 37.35
C SER A 156 24.67 20.36 37.40
N PRO A 157 25.72 20.27 38.24
CA PRO A 157 25.89 19.44 39.44
C PRO A 157 25.14 20.02 40.66
N LYS A 158 24.77 19.17 41.64
CA LYS A 158 24.08 19.62 42.87
C LYS A 158 25.07 20.37 43.78
N PRO A 159 24.93 21.70 43.96
CA PRO A 159 25.95 22.50 44.65
C PRO A 159 26.19 22.04 46.09
N LEU A 160 25.13 21.57 46.75
CA LEU A 160 25.20 21.07 48.13
C LEU A 160 26.01 19.77 48.26
N GLN A 161 25.93 18.86 47.29
CA GLN A 161 26.74 17.63 47.29
C GLN A 161 28.23 17.95 47.10
N LEU A 162 28.55 18.90 46.21
CA LEU A 162 29.92 19.32 45.97
C LEU A 162 30.52 20.02 47.20
N LEU A 163 29.74 20.85 47.88
CA LEU A 163 30.15 21.53 49.11
C LEU A 163 30.44 20.55 50.24
N VAL A 164 29.57 19.55 50.45
CA VAL A 164 29.77 18.51 51.48
C VAL A 164 31.02 17.69 51.17
N LEU A 165 31.22 17.30 49.91
CA LEU A 165 32.40 16.55 49.49
C LEU A 165 33.68 17.37 49.65
N GLY A 166 33.64 18.67 49.36
CA GLY A 166 34.77 19.58 49.54
C GLY A 166 35.14 19.80 51.01
N ILE A 167 34.16 19.99 51.90
CA ILE A 167 34.41 20.16 53.34
C ILE A 167 34.92 18.87 53.97
N ALA A 168 34.40 17.70 53.56
CA ALA A 168 34.85 16.42 54.09
C ALA A 168 36.24 16.01 53.52
N GLY A 169 36.45 16.17 52.22
CA GLY A 169 37.67 15.73 51.52
C GLY A 169 38.83 16.72 51.62
N GLY A 170 38.55 18.02 51.71
CA GLY A 170 39.55 19.09 51.78
C GLY A 170 40.58 18.93 52.90
N PRO A 171 40.19 18.81 54.19
CA PRO A 171 41.15 18.65 55.27
C PRO A 171 41.93 17.34 55.15
N MET A 172 41.32 16.27 54.65
CA MET A 172 41.99 14.99 54.45
C MET A 172 43.06 15.07 53.36
N ALA A 173 42.80 15.77 52.26
CA ALA A 173 43.77 16.01 51.20
C ALA A 173 44.90 16.96 51.63
N LEU A 174 44.61 17.95 52.48
CA LEU A 174 45.60 18.93 52.94
C LEU A 174 46.49 18.41 54.08
N ILE A 175 45.89 17.82 55.12
CA ILE A 175 46.57 17.38 56.34
C ILE A 175 47.09 15.94 56.18
N GLY A 176 46.41 15.12 55.39
CA GLY A 176 46.75 13.71 55.19
C GLY A 176 48.21 13.47 54.81
N PRO A 177 48.80 14.17 53.83
CA PRO A 177 50.19 14.00 53.44
C PRO A 177 51.17 14.35 54.58
N LEU A 178 50.86 15.38 55.37
CA LEU A 178 51.70 15.81 56.49
C LEU A 178 51.69 14.76 57.61
N VAL A 179 50.52 14.25 57.97
CA VAL A 179 50.37 13.18 58.97
C VAL A 179 51.02 11.89 58.48
N ALA A 180 50.80 11.50 57.23
CA ALA A 180 51.44 10.34 56.64
C ALA A 180 52.98 10.46 56.68
N PHE A 181 53.53 11.62 56.32
CA PHE A 181 54.97 11.87 56.39
C PHE A 181 55.52 11.83 57.83
N LEU A 182 54.74 12.32 58.81
CA LEU A 182 55.13 12.30 60.22
C LEU A 182 55.15 10.87 60.78
N VAL A 183 54.12 10.09 60.47
CA VAL A 183 54.02 8.68 60.89
C VAL A 183 55.10 7.83 60.24
N LEU A 184 55.39 8.04 58.94
CA LEU A 184 56.43 7.30 58.23
C LEU A 184 57.85 7.67 58.70
N ARG A 185 58.02 8.81 59.40
CA ARG A 185 59.31 9.30 59.87
C ARG A 185 59.31 9.46 61.40
N GLN A 186 59.18 8.35 62.12
CA GLN A 186 59.42 8.33 63.56
C GLN A 186 60.85 8.78 63.87
N ARG A 187 61.01 10.01 64.36
CA ARG A 187 62.27 10.52 64.91
C ARG A 187 62.09 10.76 66.40
N VAL A 188 62.83 10.02 67.22
CA VAL A 188 62.89 10.20 68.67
C VAL A 188 63.78 11.42 68.95
N HIS A 189 63.21 12.51 69.47
CA HIS A 189 63.93 13.78 69.69
C HIS A 189 64.32 14.03 71.15
N SER A 190 63.98 13.13 72.07
CA SER A 190 64.25 13.31 73.51
C SER A 190 65.10 12.17 74.05
N ALA A 191 66.11 12.50 74.85
CA ALA A 191 66.98 11.54 75.53
C ALA A 191 66.19 10.56 76.42
N ALA A 192 65.08 11.02 77.04
CA ALA A 192 64.18 10.17 77.81
C ALA A 192 63.46 9.13 76.93
N GLY A 193 63.19 9.45 75.66
CA GLY A 193 62.58 8.53 74.69
C GLY A 193 63.53 7.43 74.22
N ILE A 194 64.85 7.67 74.28
CA ILE A 194 65.87 6.64 73.99
C ILE A 194 66.03 5.70 75.18
N ALA A 195 66.02 6.24 76.41
CA ALA A 195 66.10 5.44 77.64
C ALA A 195 64.93 4.44 77.75
N LEU A 196 63.70 4.90 77.46
CA LEU A 196 62.48 4.06 77.51
C LEU A 196 62.42 2.99 76.41
N LEU A 197 63.01 3.23 75.25
CA LEU A 197 62.96 2.29 74.13
C LEU A 197 64.11 1.27 74.14
N THR A 198 65.22 1.59 74.80
CA THR A 198 66.46 0.79 74.76
C THR A 198 66.86 0.24 76.13
N ASP A 199 66.20 0.64 77.22
CA ASP A 199 66.41 0.15 78.61
C ASP A 199 67.84 0.35 79.16
N VAL A 200 68.61 1.26 78.54
CA VAL A 200 69.98 1.63 78.94
C VAL A 200 69.97 3.07 79.50
N PRO A 201 70.60 3.33 80.66
CA PRO A 201 70.66 4.66 81.25
C PRO A 201 71.49 5.62 80.39
N VAL A 202 70.97 6.83 80.15
CA VAL A 202 71.66 7.88 79.39
C VAL A 202 72.77 8.50 80.25
N LEU A 203 74.02 8.19 79.92
CA LEU A 203 75.21 8.59 80.70
C LEU A 203 75.62 10.06 80.54
N ALA A 204 75.33 10.68 79.39
CA ALA A 204 75.59 12.10 79.15
C ALA A 204 74.72 12.62 78.00
N VAL A 205 74.25 13.86 78.10
CA VAL A 205 73.57 14.56 77.01
C VAL A 205 74.54 15.60 76.46
N VAL A 206 74.94 15.45 75.19
CA VAL A 206 75.79 16.44 74.51
C VAL A 206 74.91 17.63 74.12
N PRO A 207 75.18 18.85 74.62
CA PRO A 207 74.45 20.04 74.22
C PRO A 207 74.69 20.32 72.74
N GLU A 208 73.62 20.52 71.97
CA GLU A 208 73.77 20.94 70.57
C GLU A 208 74.34 22.37 70.51
N LEU A 209 75.57 22.53 69.98
CA LEU A 209 76.14 23.86 69.75
C LEU A 209 75.46 24.54 68.55
N PRO A 210 74.97 25.79 68.68
CA PRO A 210 74.28 26.50 67.61
C PRO A 210 75.27 26.84 66.48
N THR A 211 75.35 25.99 65.47
CA THR A 211 76.16 26.26 64.27
C THR A 211 75.38 27.15 63.31
N ARG A 212 76.00 28.23 62.81
CA ARG A 212 75.37 29.24 61.91
C ARG A 212 74.69 28.63 60.67
N ARG A 213 75.16 27.47 60.18
CA ARG A 213 74.55 26.72 59.06
C ARG A 213 73.21 26.04 59.41
N ARG A 214 72.91 25.74 60.68
CA ARG A 214 71.63 25.14 61.10
C ARG A 214 70.53 26.18 61.27
N ALA A 215 70.84 27.38 61.77
CA ALA A 215 69.88 28.48 61.92
C ALA A 215 69.23 28.91 60.60
N ILE A 216 70.02 28.91 59.50
CA ILE A 216 69.52 29.20 58.16
C ILE A 216 68.63 28.04 57.64
N ARG A 217 68.94 26.77 57.97
CA ARG A 217 68.18 25.62 57.48
C ARG A 217 66.82 25.46 58.16
N THR A 218 66.69 25.84 59.42
CA THR A 218 65.40 25.84 60.14
C THR A 218 64.50 26.98 59.68
N THR A 219 65.04 28.20 59.53
CA THR A 219 64.28 29.34 58.98
C THR A 219 63.82 29.09 57.55
N ILE A 220 64.68 28.56 56.67
CA ILE A 220 64.26 28.18 55.30
C ILE A 220 63.15 27.13 55.33
N ARG A 221 63.20 26.14 56.24
CA ARG A 221 62.13 25.14 56.37
C ARG A 221 60.80 25.75 56.81
N HIS A 222 60.82 26.65 57.78
CA HIS A 222 59.59 27.33 58.22
C HIS A 222 59.03 28.25 57.14
N VAL A 223 59.88 28.95 56.38
CA VAL A 223 59.45 29.79 55.25
C VAL A 223 58.89 28.95 54.10
N VAL A 224 59.51 27.81 53.75
CA VAL A 224 59.00 26.91 52.70
C VAL A 224 57.67 26.28 53.10
N ASN A 225 57.53 25.84 54.36
CA ASN A 225 56.26 25.28 54.83
C ASN A 225 55.18 26.36 54.90
N ALA A 226 55.50 27.57 55.37
CA ALA A 226 54.57 28.69 55.40
C ALA A 226 54.13 29.11 53.98
N ALA A 227 55.06 29.13 53.02
CA ALA A 227 54.77 29.41 51.62
C ALA A 227 53.89 28.33 50.97
N LEU A 228 54.08 27.06 51.33
CA LEU A 228 53.25 25.97 50.83
C LEU A 228 51.82 26.04 51.38
N THR A 229 51.66 26.42 52.66
CA THR A 229 50.34 26.61 53.27
C THR A 229 49.60 27.83 52.70
N SER A 230 50.30 28.93 52.42
CA SER A 230 49.66 30.11 51.82
C SER A 230 49.28 29.86 50.36
N ALA A 231 50.12 29.15 49.59
CA ALA A 231 49.79 28.75 48.21
C ALA A 231 48.54 27.85 48.16
N GLY A 232 48.41 26.89 49.08
CA GLY A 232 47.21 26.04 49.17
C GLY A 232 45.94 26.81 49.56
N GLY A 233 46.05 27.82 50.43
CA GLY A 233 44.92 28.69 50.78
C GLY A 233 44.45 29.54 49.61
N VAL A 234 45.38 30.08 48.81
CA VAL A 234 45.06 30.91 47.64
C VAL A 234 44.39 30.09 46.53
N THR A 235 44.84 28.86 46.27
CA THR A 235 44.21 28.00 45.26
C THR A 235 42.81 27.55 45.67
N LEU A 236 42.58 27.26 46.95
CA LEU A 236 41.24 26.94 47.48
C LEU A 236 40.29 28.15 47.35
N ALA A 237 40.75 29.35 47.71
CA ALA A 237 39.95 30.57 47.58
C ALA A 237 39.60 30.87 46.11
N MET A 238 40.54 30.66 45.19
CA MET A 238 40.34 30.89 43.75
C MET A 238 39.41 29.84 43.11
N ALA A 239 39.42 28.59 43.60
CA ALA A 239 38.50 27.55 43.17
C ALA A 239 37.07 27.83 43.66
N VAL A 240 36.91 28.26 44.91
CA VAL A 240 35.60 28.64 45.48
C VAL A 240 35.03 29.88 44.79
N SER A 241 35.87 30.89 44.49
CA SER A 241 35.39 32.07 43.77
C SER A 241 34.97 31.74 42.34
N ARG A 242 35.70 30.84 41.66
CA ARG A 242 35.36 30.44 40.29
C ARG A 242 34.06 29.63 40.23
N PHE A 243 33.86 28.70 41.18
CA PHE A 243 32.61 27.94 41.28
C PHE A 243 31.41 28.77 41.78
N GLY A 244 31.65 29.76 42.64
CA GLY A 244 30.60 30.67 43.12
C GLY A 244 30.11 31.66 42.06
N VAL A 245 31.00 32.09 41.16
CA VAL A 245 30.67 33.04 40.08
C VAL A 245 29.91 32.37 38.94
N GLU A 246 30.11 31.08 38.68
CA GLU A 246 29.36 30.32 37.67
C GLU A 246 27.96 29.85 38.15
N GLY A 247 27.67 29.95 39.46
CA GLY A 247 26.37 29.57 40.05
C GLY A 247 25.41 30.73 40.34
N LEU A 248 25.82 31.99 40.11
CA LEU A 248 25.06 33.20 40.50
C LEU A 248 24.83 34.18 39.34
N LEU A 249 24.81 33.69 38.11
CA LEU A 249 24.34 34.43 36.94
C LEU A 249 23.23 33.60 36.26
N PRO A 250 21.97 34.07 36.27
CA PRO A 250 20.89 33.43 35.53
C PRO A 250 21.09 33.54 34.01
#